data_AF-A0A7S2R0Z4-F1
#
_entry.id   AF-A0A7S2R0Z4-F1
#
_cell.length_a   1.000
_cell.length_b   1.000
_cell.length_c   1.000
_cell.angle_alpha   90.00
_cell.angle_beta   90.00
_cell.angle_gamma   90.00
#
_symmetry.space_group_name_H-M   'P 1'
#
loop_
_entity.id
_entity.type
_entity.pdbx_description
1 polymer ?
#
loop_
_entity_poly.entity_id
_entity_poly.type
_entity_poly.pdbx_seq_one_letter_code
_entity_poly.pdbx_strand_id
1 'polypeptide(L)'
;NDPAKSQCNVQSYQDFSSAFTSSSIPVLFVPGENDWNECPVPQTAWQNWITYLSSYNANGIVKPGVQTQNGRPENFVLKQGKVMFIGLNMVGGGGTKAKTATTTIDNNGVDDPTSSAWSERLVQNYEWVNTNVEMYRTSIEVVVLFGNSADEDGINAAFFDPLVDAITNWNKLQPLVFLYITKSDEQWSIKQQYLGNKKLMRINIEESLLPPMQIVIDTKQDKLRFDQENWYKA
;
A
#
# COMPACT_ATOMS: atom_id res chain seq x y z
N ASN A 1 -27.17 5.62 -13.66
CA ASN A 1 -26.12 5.86 -12.66
C ASN A 1 -24.99 4.92 -12.95
N ASP A 2 -23.89 5.46 -13.49
CA ASP A 2 -22.69 4.68 -13.78
C ASP A 2 -21.93 4.45 -12.46
N PRO A 3 -21.77 3.20 -11.99
CA PRO A 3 -21.07 2.89 -10.74
C PRO A 3 -19.63 3.43 -10.72
N ALA A 4 -18.99 3.55 -11.89
CA ALA A 4 -17.64 4.13 -12.00
C ALA A 4 -17.65 5.65 -11.72
N LYS A 5 -18.78 6.36 -11.93
CA LYS A 5 -18.92 7.77 -11.55
C LYS A 5 -19.08 7.97 -10.03
N SER A 6 -19.45 6.94 -9.27
CA SER A 6 -19.55 7.04 -7.80
C SER A 6 -18.25 6.72 -7.05
N GLN A 7 -17.31 5.98 -7.65
CA GLN A 7 -16.12 5.49 -6.93
C GLN A 7 -15.02 6.55 -6.77
N CYS A 8 -14.89 7.48 -7.72
CA CYS A 8 -13.86 8.54 -7.68
C CYS A 8 -14.45 9.93 -7.34
N ASN A 9 -15.54 9.96 -6.57
CA ASN A 9 -16.19 11.19 -6.18
C ASN A 9 -15.31 11.98 -5.20
N VAL A 10 -15.05 13.26 -5.50
CA VAL A 10 -14.30 14.18 -4.62
C VAL A 10 -14.87 14.23 -3.20
N GLN A 11 -16.19 14.09 -3.04
CA GLN A 11 -16.83 14.10 -1.72
C GLN A 11 -16.31 12.96 -0.84
N SER A 12 -16.03 11.78 -1.40
CA SER A 12 -15.48 10.65 -0.63
C SER A 12 -14.13 11.00 0.00
N TYR A 13 -13.25 11.66 -0.76
CA TYR A 13 -11.94 12.12 -0.25
C TYR A 13 -12.09 13.15 0.87
N GLN A 14 -13.04 14.07 0.73
CA GLN A 14 -13.34 15.10 1.73
C GLN A 14 -13.92 14.47 3.00
N ASP A 15 -14.83 13.51 2.87
CA ASP A 15 -15.45 12.84 4.00
C ASP A 15 -14.42 11.98 4.76
N PHE A 16 -13.60 11.20 4.05
CA PHE A 16 -12.53 10.41 4.67
C PHE A 16 -11.52 11.29 5.40
N SER A 17 -10.99 12.31 4.73
CA SER A 17 -10.05 13.23 5.37
C SER A 17 -10.65 13.89 6.61
N SER A 18 -11.89 14.40 6.51
CA SER A 18 -12.59 15.04 7.62
C SER A 18 -12.81 14.10 8.80
N ALA A 19 -13.15 12.83 8.57
CA ALA A 19 -13.37 11.84 9.62
C ALA A 19 -12.12 11.58 10.49
N PHE A 20 -10.92 11.77 9.95
CA PHE A 20 -9.66 11.54 10.67
C PHE A 20 -9.02 12.82 11.22
N THR A 21 -9.56 14.01 10.92
CA THR A 21 -9.05 15.30 11.48
C THR A 21 -9.00 15.32 13.00
N SER A 22 -9.94 14.65 13.67
CA SER A 22 -10.03 14.59 15.13
C SER A 22 -9.44 13.31 15.73
N SER A 23 -8.77 12.47 14.93
CA SER A 23 -8.19 11.22 15.44
C SER A 23 -7.02 11.50 16.37
N SER A 24 -7.05 10.93 17.58
CA SER A 24 -5.90 10.93 18.49
C SER A 24 -4.85 9.88 18.12
N ILE A 25 -5.15 9.02 17.13
CA ILE A 25 -4.28 7.95 16.67
C ILE A 25 -3.71 8.33 15.30
N PRO A 26 -2.42 8.08 15.06
CA PRO A 26 -1.83 8.35 13.78
C PRO A 26 -2.47 7.56 12.63
N VAL A 27 -2.95 8.23 11.58
CA VAL A 27 -3.49 7.65 10.33
C VAL A 27 -2.57 7.99 9.16
N LEU A 28 -2.26 6.98 8.35
CA LEU A 28 -1.50 7.12 7.11
C LEU A 28 -2.27 6.46 5.97
N PHE A 29 -2.29 7.09 4.80
CA PHE A 29 -3.03 6.63 3.63
C PHE A 29 -2.07 6.06 2.58
N VAL A 30 -2.50 5.01 1.88
CA VAL A 30 -1.87 4.52 0.64
C VAL A 30 -2.90 4.60 -0.49
N PRO A 31 -2.49 4.92 -1.73
CA PRO A 31 -3.42 5.00 -2.84
C PRO A 31 -3.88 3.62 -3.32
N GLY A 32 -5.14 3.52 -3.74
CA GLY A 32 -5.72 2.35 -4.42
C GLY A 32 -6.07 2.62 -5.89
N GLU A 33 -6.68 1.64 -6.56
CA GLU A 33 -7.01 1.77 -8.00
C GLU A 33 -8.00 2.91 -8.24
N ASN A 34 -8.97 3.07 -7.33
CA ASN A 34 -9.97 4.16 -7.35
C ASN A 34 -9.39 5.52 -6.96
N ASP A 35 -8.11 5.62 -6.63
CA ASP A 35 -7.40 6.88 -6.47
C ASP A 35 -6.69 7.31 -7.74
N TRP A 36 -6.71 6.44 -8.76
CA TRP A 36 -5.92 6.63 -9.94
C TRP A 36 -6.46 5.87 -11.15
N ASN A 37 -5.99 4.66 -11.43
CA ASN A 37 -6.12 4.01 -12.74
C ASN A 37 -7.47 3.34 -13.03
N GLU A 38 -8.36 3.17 -12.04
CA GLU A 38 -9.74 2.73 -12.27
C GLU A 38 -10.75 3.88 -12.37
N CYS A 39 -10.28 5.13 -12.28
CA CYS A 39 -11.14 6.29 -12.41
C CYS A 39 -11.39 6.69 -13.87
N PRO A 40 -12.59 7.23 -14.20
CA PRO A 40 -12.86 7.77 -15.53
C PRO A 40 -11.92 8.93 -15.94
N VAL A 41 -11.40 9.67 -14.96
CA VAL A 41 -10.41 10.74 -15.15
C VAL A 41 -9.28 10.57 -14.13
N PRO A 42 -8.29 9.70 -14.41
CA PRO A 42 -7.23 9.33 -13.46
C PRO A 42 -6.48 10.51 -12.87
N GLN A 43 -6.14 11.51 -13.70
CA GLN A 43 -5.46 12.73 -13.24
C GLN A 43 -6.28 13.51 -12.18
N THR A 44 -7.61 13.52 -12.30
CA THR A 44 -8.47 14.22 -11.33
C THR A 44 -8.55 13.44 -10.02
N ALA A 45 -8.67 12.12 -10.08
CA ALA A 45 -8.66 11.26 -8.90
C ALA A 45 -7.32 11.37 -8.16
N TRP A 46 -6.21 11.32 -8.90
CA TRP A 46 -4.87 11.49 -8.33
C TRP A 46 -4.70 12.85 -7.66
N GLN A 47 -5.16 13.93 -8.29
CA GLN A 47 -5.12 15.26 -7.70
C GLN A 47 -5.99 15.36 -6.43
N ASN A 48 -7.15 14.71 -6.40
CA ASN A 48 -7.98 14.63 -5.20
C ASN A 48 -7.27 13.88 -4.08
N TRP A 49 -6.67 12.72 -4.38
CA TRP A 49 -5.89 11.95 -3.41
C TRP A 49 -4.74 12.77 -2.83
N ILE A 50 -3.96 13.48 -3.67
CA ILE A 50 -2.89 14.37 -3.21
C ILE A 50 -3.44 15.45 -2.28
N THR A 51 -4.52 16.10 -2.69
CA THR A 51 -5.08 17.25 -1.97
C THR A 51 -5.60 16.86 -0.59
N TYR A 52 -6.38 15.77 -0.52
CA TYR A 52 -7.13 15.43 0.69
C TYR A 52 -6.49 14.33 1.55
N LEU A 53 -5.70 13.42 0.98
CA LEU A 53 -5.17 12.25 1.71
C LEU A 53 -3.64 12.27 1.83
N SER A 54 -2.90 12.53 0.75
CA SER A 54 -1.43 12.60 0.79
C SER A 54 -0.92 13.68 1.75
N SER A 55 -1.61 14.82 1.77
CA SER A 55 -1.30 15.93 2.66
C SER A 55 -1.37 15.52 4.15
N TYR A 56 -2.17 14.52 4.53
CA TYR A 56 -2.15 13.96 5.90
C TYR A 56 -0.83 13.24 6.21
N ASN A 57 -0.31 12.47 5.25
CA ASN A 57 0.97 11.78 5.41
C ASN A 57 2.12 12.78 5.52
N ALA A 58 2.13 13.79 4.64
CA ALA A 58 3.22 14.75 4.50
C ALA A 58 3.27 15.78 5.64
N ASN A 59 2.11 16.19 6.17
CA ASN A 59 2.08 17.26 7.17
C ASN A 59 2.59 16.82 8.55
N GLY A 60 2.86 15.53 8.78
CA GLY A 60 3.47 15.05 10.04
C GLY A 60 2.67 15.34 11.31
N ILE A 61 1.50 15.98 11.18
CA ILE A 61 0.53 16.36 12.23
C ILE A 61 0.16 15.12 13.07
N VAL A 62 0.30 13.96 12.44
CA VAL A 62 -0.26 12.71 12.88
C VAL A 62 0.84 11.81 13.48
N LYS A 63 2.12 11.89 13.06
CA LYS A 63 3.26 11.26 13.77
C LYS A 63 4.63 11.80 13.35
N PRO A 64 5.44 12.35 14.27
CA PRO A 64 6.84 12.65 14.01
C PRO A 64 7.62 11.40 13.55
N GLY A 65 8.43 11.53 12.50
CA GLY A 65 9.31 10.45 12.02
C GLY A 65 8.80 9.67 10.80
N VAL A 66 7.65 10.04 10.23
CA VAL A 66 7.27 9.61 8.88
C VAL A 66 8.16 10.31 7.85
N GLN A 67 8.71 9.55 6.91
CA GLN A 67 9.51 10.07 5.80
C GLN A 67 8.84 9.67 4.48
N THR A 68 8.76 10.61 3.54
CA THR A 68 8.20 10.37 2.19
C THR A 68 9.30 10.19 1.16
N GLN A 69 9.04 9.43 0.09
CA GLN A 69 10.01 9.25 -0.99
C GLN A 69 10.08 10.51 -1.87
N ASN A 70 11.30 10.97 -2.18
CA ASN A 70 11.49 12.07 -3.13
C ASN A 70 11.01 11.66 -4.53
N GLY A 71 10.20 12.50 -5.18
CA GLY A 71 9.59 12.20 -6.48
C GLY A 71 8.37 11.24 -6.45
N ARG A 72 8.12 10.59 -5.30
CA ARG A 72 6.94 9.73 -5.04
C ARG A 72 6.40 10.01 -3.63
N PRO A 73 5.93 11.23 -3.34
CA PRO A 73 5.52 11.62 -1.98
C PRO A 73 4.34 10.81 -1.44
N GLU A 74 3.66 10.04 -2.29
CA GLU A 74 2.66 9.06 -1.90
C GLU A 74 3.23 7.86 -1.12
N ASN A 75 4.51 7.52 -1.36
CA ASN A 75 5.20 6.48 -0.64
C ASN A 75 5.77 7.03 0.67
N PHE A 76 5.67 6.24 1.73
CA PHE A 76 6.19 6.63 3.04
C PHE A 76 6.92 5.48 3.73
N VAL A 77 7.77 5.83 4.69
CA VAL A 77 8.35 4.92 5.67
C VAL A 77 8.22 5.50 7.08
N LEU A 78 7.97 4.63 8.04
CA LEU A 78 7.97 4.94 9.46
C LEU A 78 8.63 3.79 10.21
N LYS A 79 9.71 4.09 10.94
CA LYS A 79 10.34 3.13 11.85
C LYS A 79 9.87 3.39 13.28
N GLN A 80 9.35 2.35 13.94
CA GLN A 80 9.00 2.40 15.35
C GLN A 80 9.59 1.20 16.09
N GLY A 81 10.57 1.47 16.96
CA GLY A 81 11.31 0.40 17.63
C GLY A 81 11.99 -0.51 16.61
N LYS A 82 11.67 -1.81 16.65
CA LYS A 82 12.18 -2.84 15.73
C LYS A 82 11.23 -3.15 14.56
N VAL A 83 10.18 -2.36 14.38
CA VAL A 83 9.22 -2.54 13.28
C VAL A 83 9.37 -1.37 12.30
N MET A 84 9.42 -1.70 11.01
CA MET A 84 9.39 -0.73 9.93
C MET A 84 8.07 -0.86 9.16
N PHE A 85 7.38 0.25 8.97
CA PHE A 85 6.15 0.36 8.19
C PHE A 85 6.46 1.12 6.90
N ILE A 86 6.08 0.58 5.75
CA ILE A 86 6.29 1.21 4.44
C ILE A 86 4.96 1.19 3.68
N GLY A 87 4.46 2.36 3.29
CA GLY A 87 3.31 2.49 2.41
C GLY A 87 3.76 2.73 0.97
N LEU A 88 3.12 2.04 0.03
CA LEU A 88 3.52 2.01 -1.37
C LEU A 88 2.32 2.27 -2.30
N ASN A 89 2.60 2.93 -3.42
CA ASN A 89 1.66 3.06 -4.54
C ASN A 89 1.58 1.76 -5.35
N MET A 90 0.89 0.79 -4.78
CA MET A 90 0.69 -0.55 -5.34
C MET A 90 -0.78 -0.71 -5.74
N VAL A 91 -1.06 -0.52 -7.02
CA VAL A 91 -2.41 -0.66 -7.60
C VAL A 91 -2.45 -1.82 -8.59
N GLY A 92 -3.63 -2.41 -8.78
CA GLY A 92 -3.86 -3.46 -9.75
C GLY A 92 -3.97 -2.93 -11.18
N GLY A 93 -3.75 -3.79 -12.17
CA GLY A 93 -3.86 -3.41 -13.57
C GLY A 93 -5.33 -3.30 -13.95
N GLY A 94 -5.88 -2.07 -13.92
CA GLY A 94 -7.30 -1.78 -14.09
C GLY A 94 -7.93 -2.64 -15.18
N GLY A 95 -8.89 -3.47 -14.79
CA GLY A 95 -9.50 -4.45 -15.67
C GLY A 95 -10.31 -3.77 -16.77
N THR A 96 -9.74 -3.58 -17.96
CA THR A 96 -10.39 -3.40 -19.29
C THR A 96 -11.62 -2.46 -19.46
N LYS A 97 -12.16 -1.79 -18.43
CA LYS A 97 -13.49 -1.17 -18.44
C LYS A 97 -13.53 0.36 -18.52
N ALA A 98 -12.46 0.98 -19.01
CA ALA A 98 -12.51 2.34 -19.56
C ALA A 98 -11.92 2.43 -20.98
N LYS A 99 -11.78 1.29 -21.69
CA LYS A 99 -11.25 1.25 -23.06
C LYS A 99 -12.38 1.29 -24.10
N THR A 100 -13.13 2.38 -24.17
CA THR A 100 -13.91 2.75 -25.37
C THR A 100 -13.32 4.01 -25.99
N ALA A 101 -12.35 3.79 -26.87
CA ALA A 101 -12.05 4.55 -28.09
C ALA A 101 -12.52 6.02 -28.17
N THR A 102 -12.07 6.90 -27.26
CA THR A 102 -11.93 8.34 -27.53
C THR A 102 -11.16 9.09 -26.45
N THR A 103 -10.82 8.45 -25.32
CA THR A 103 -9.96 9.05 -24.31
C THR A 103 -8.57 9.18 -24.89
N THR A 104 -8.21 10.42 -25.20
CA THR A 104 -6.88 10.84 -25.61
C THR A 104 -5.91 10.26 -24.59
N ILE A 105 -4.95 9.47 -25.07
CA ILE A 105 -3.75 9.11 -24.31
C ILE A 105 -3.23 10.42 -23.74
N ASP A 106 -3.33 10.59 -22.42
CA ASP A 106 -2.65 11.70 -21.78
C ASP A 106 -1.15 11.51 -22.02
N ASN A 107 -0.40 12.61 -22.11
CA ASN A 107 1.02 12.55 -22.43
C ASN A 107 1.87 11.95 -21.30
N ASN A 108 1.26 11.27 -20.31
CA ASN A 108 1.93 10.66 -19.17
C ASN A 108 1.79 9.12 -19.15
N GLY A 109 0.83 8.53 -19.86
CA GLY A 109 0.79 7.10 -20.20
C GLY A 109 0.73 6.13 -19.00
N VAL A 110 0.37 6.60 -17.81
CA VAL A 110 0.58 5.86 -16.56
C VAL A 110 -0.48 4.76 -16.34
N ASP A 111 -1.63 4.84 -17.02
CA ASP A 111 -2.80 3.96 -16.76
C ASP A 111 -2.76 2.61 -17.51
N ASP A 112 -1.70 2.36 -18.28
CA ASP A 112 -1.48 1.08 -18.94
C ASP A 112 -0.45 0.26 -18.17
N PRO A 113 -0.78 -0.96 -17.67
CA PRO A 113 0.19 -1.83 -17.01
C PRO A 113 1.35 -2.25 -17.92
N THR A 114 1.25 -2.01 -19.23
CA THR A 114 2.33 -2.22 -20.20
C THR A 114 3.17 -0.97 -20.47
N SER A 115 2.83 0.18 -19.87
CA SER A 115 3.58 1.43 -20.04
C SER A 115 4.91 1.42 -19.29
N SER A 116 5.86 2.23 -19.79
CA SER A 116 7.12 2.49 -19.08
C SER A 116 6.90 3.17 -17.73
N ALA A 117 5.89 4.04 -17.62
CA ALA A 117 5.58 4.75 -16.38
C ALA A 117 5.03 3.82 -15.28
N TRP A 118 4.26 2.77 -15.66
CA TRP A 118 3.83 1.73 -14.74
C TRP A 118 5.01 0.96 -14.16
N SER A 119 5.88 0.46 -15.05
CA SER A 119 7.09 -0.28 -14.65
C SER A 119 8.02 0.58 -13.80
N GLU A 120 8.24 1.84 -14.18
CA GLU A 120 9.06 2.79 -13.43
C GLU A 120 8.54 2.99 -12.00
N ARG A 121 7.23 3.13 -11.80
CA ARG A 121 6.62 3.19 -10.46
C ARG A 121 6.97 1.96 -9.62
N LEU A 122 6.81 0.77 -10.19
CA LEU A 122 7.08 -0.48 -9.48
C LEU A 122 8.56 -0.64 -9.11
N VAL A 123 9.46 -0.28 -10.02
CA VAL A 123 10.91 -0.25 -9.77
C VAL A 123 11.23 0.74 -8.64
N GLN A 124 10.68 1.96 -8.69
CA GLN A 124 10.89 2.98 -7.66
C GLN A 124 10.31 2.58 -6.29
N ASN A 125 9.18 1.87 -6.27
CA ASN A 125 8.63 1.28 -5.04
C ASN A 125 9.59 0.24 -4.45
N TYR A 126 10.17 -0.63 -5.29
CA TYR A 126 11.13 -1.64 -4.85
C TYR A 126 12.41 -0.97 -4.32
N GLU A 127 12.96 0.00 -5.05
CA GLU A 127 14.15 0.75 -4.64
C GLU A 127 13.94 1.45 -3.28
N TRP A 128 12.73 1.96 -3.05
CA TRP A 128 12.36 2.56 -1.77
C TRP A 128 12.38 1.55 -0.61
N VAL A 129 11.80 0.36 -0.81
CA VAL A 129 11.85 -0.73 0.17
C VAL A 129 13.30 -1.16 0.40
N ASN A 130 14.03 -1.44 -0.67
CA ASN A 130 15.40 -1.92 -0.61
C ASN A 130 16.32 -0.94 0.14
N THR A 131 16.25 0.35 -0.20
CA THR A 131 17.07 1.39 0.44
C THR A 131 16.78 1.48 1.94
N ASN A 132 15.51 1.47 2.34
CA ASN A 132 15.15 1.58 3.75
C ASN A 132 15.49 0.31 4.54
N VAL A 133 15.22 -0.88 3.99
CA VAL A 133 15.58 -2.12 4.67
C VAL A 133 17.10 -2.23 4.83
N GLU A 134 17.89 -1.96 3.80
CA GLU A 134 19.35 -1.99 3.90
C GLU A 134 19.89 -0.99 4.94
N MET A 135 19.33 0.23 4.95
CA MET A 135 19.74 1.27 5.90
C MET A 135 19.49 0.86 7.36
N TYR A 136 18.40 0.16 7.65
CA TYR A 136 17.97 -0.11 9.01
C TYR A 136 18.02 -1.58 9.42
N ARG A 137 18.46 -2.50 8.55
CA ARG A 137 18.36 -3.97 8.74
C ARG A 137 18.81 -4.42 10.13
N THR A 138 19.92 -3.89 10.63
CA THR A 138 20.51 -4.25 11.94
C THR A 138 19.71 -3.77 13.15
N SER A 139 18.66 -2.98 12.93
CA SER A 139 17.85 -2.34 13.97
C SER A 139 16.34 -2.61 13.83
N ILE A 140 15.97 -3.54 12.94
CA ILE A 140 14.60 -3.99 12.70
C ILE A 140 14.53 -5.52 12.73
N GLU A 141 13.33 -6.04 13.00
CA GLU A 141 13.00 -7.47 13.01
C GLU A 141 11.78 -7.75 12.13
N VAL A 142 10.90 -6.76 11.95
CA VAL A 142 9.67 -6.89 11.15
C VAL A 142 9.56 -5.72 10.17
N VAL A 143 9.27 -6.03 8.91
CA VAL A 143 8.93 -5.08 7.86
C VAL A 143 7.47 -5.30 7.48
N VAL A 144 6.69 -4.22 7.55
CA VAL A 144 5.28 -4.19 7.20
C VAL A 144 5.12 -3.30 5.99
N LEU A 145 4.71 -3.91 4.88
CA LEU A 145 4.49 -3.27 3.61
C LEU A 145 2.97 -3.13 3.40
N PHE A 146 2.52 -1.93 3.05
CA PHE A 146 1.13 -1.66 2.69
C PHE A 146 1.04 -1.32 1.21
N GLY A 147 0.12 -1.97 0.54
CA GLY A 147 -0.24 -1.71 -0.84
C GLY A 147 -1.69 -2.05 -1.05
N ASN A 148 -2.33 -1.48 -2.07
CA ASN A 148 -3.73 -1.78 -2.31
C ASN A 148 -3.90 -3.12 -3.05
N SER A 149 -3.05 -3.37 -4.05
CA SER A 149 -3.05 -4.62 -4.84
C SER A 149 -1.78 -5.45 -4.62
N ALA A 150 -1.85 -6.73 -4.95
CA ALA A 150 -0.74 -7.66 -4.88
C ALA A 150 -0.21 -8.01 -6.27
N ASP A 151 0.68 -9.01 -6.37
CA ASP A 151 1.00 -9.58 -7.67
C ASP A 151 -0.09 -10.56 -8.11
N GLU A 152 -0.89 -10.11 -9.06
CA GLU A 152 -1.93 -10.89 -9.73
C GLU A 152 -1.55 -10.98 -11.21
N ASP A 153 -1.36 -12.22 -11.68
CA ASP A 153 -0.93 -12.52 -13.05
C ASP A 153 0.33 -11.78 -13.53
N GLY A 154 1.22 -11.42 -12.61
CA GLY A 154 2.49 -10.75 -12.89
C GLY A 154 2.38 -9.24 -13.14
N ILE A 155 1.21 -8.63 -12.91
CA ILE A 155 0.99 -7.18 -13.11
C ILE A 155 1.95 -6.33 -12.28
N ASN A 156 2.34 -6.82 -11.09
CA ASN A 156 3.22 -6.14 -10.16
C ASN A 156 4.59 -6.83 -10.04
N ALA A 157 4.94 -7.74 -10.96
CA ALA A 157 6.17 -8.54 -10.93
C ALA A 157 7.44 -7.68 -10.86
N ALA A 158 7.48 -6.53 -11.54
CA ALA A 158 8.63 -5.60 -11.49
C ALA A 158 8.96 -5.09 -10.07
N PHE A 159 8.01 -5.16 -9.14
CA PHE A 159 8.25 -4.92 -7.71
C PHE A 159 8.52 -6.22 -6.96
N PHE A 160 7.70 -7.25 -7.16
CA PHE A 160 7.71 -8.45 -6.32
C PHE A 160 8.86 -9.41 -6.61
N ASP A 161 9.25 -9.60 -7.87
CA ASP A 161 10.36 -10.47 -8.24
C ASP A 161 11.67 -10.05 -7.53
N PRO A 162 12.13 -8.79 -7.67
CA PRO A 162 13.34 -8.37 -6.98
C PRO A 162 13.17 -8.32 -5.45
N LEU A 163 11.95 -8.06 -4.94
CA LEU A 163 11.68 -8.11 -3.50
C LEU A 163 11.86 -9.53 -2.93
N VAL A 164 11.34 -10.56 -3.60
CA VAL A 164 11.46 -11.96 -3.15
C VAL A 164 12.93 -12.40 -3.09
N ASP A 165 13.72 -12.01 -4.08
CA ASP A 165 15.16 -12.25 -4.11
C ASP A 165 15.88 -11.49 -2.97
N ALA A 166 15.54 -10.21 -2.78
CA ALA A 166 16.10 -9.39 -1.71
C ALA A 166 15.80 -9.96 -0.32
N ILE A 167 14.55 -10.34 -0.04
CA ILE A 167 14.14 -10.98 1.23
C ILE A 167 14.97 -12.23 1.51
N THR A 168 15.19 -13.05 0.49
CA THR A 168 16.01 -14.27 0.60
C THR A 168 17.44 -13.92 0.98
N ASN A 169 18.02 -12.88 0.39
CA ASN A 169 19.38 -12.45 0.69
C ASN A 169 19.52 -11.78 2.06
N TRP A 170 18.60 -10.89 2.42
CA TRP A 170 18.59 -10.26 3.74
C TRP A 170 18.49 -11.29 4.86
N ASN A 171 17.66 -12.31 4.69
CA ASN A 171 17.48 -13.36 5.69
C ASN A 171 18.69 -14.30 5.86
N LYS A 172 19.65 -14.31 4.92
CA LYS A 172 20.94 -14.99 5.13
C LYS A 172 21.83 -14.23 6.12
N LEU A 173 21.67 -12.90 6.19
CA LEU A 173 22.48 -12.02 7.03
C LEU A 173 21.82 -11.79 8.39
N GLN A 174 20.50 -11.57 8.40
CA GLN A 174 19.72 -11.30 9.59
C GLN A 174 18.27 -11.75 9.39
N PRO A 175 17.69 -12.56 10.29
CA PRO A 175 16.30 -12.95 10.20
C PRO A 175 15.37 -11.74 10.25
N LEU A 176 14.55 -11.57 9.22
CA LEU A 176 13.53 -10.53 9.11
C LEU A 176 12.20 -11.17 8.71
N VAL A 177 11.11 -10.74 9.35
CA VAL A 177 9.74 -11.11 8.97
C VAL A 177 9.15 -10.01 8.09
N PHE A 178 8.56 -10.40 6.95
CA PHE A 178 7.88 -9.49 6.03
C PHE A 178 6.38 -9.75 6.04
N LEU A 179 5.60 -8.70 6.27
CA LEU A 179 4.15 -8.67 6.12
C LEU A 179 3.81 -7.78 4.93
N TYR A 180 3.07 -8.31 3.97
CA TYR A 180 2.47 -7.54 2.88
C TYR A 180 0.96 -7.45 3.10
N ILE A 181 0.45 -6.27 3.37
CA ILE A 181 -0.95 -6.03 3.69
C ILE A 181 -1.63 -5.42 2.48
N THR A 182 -2.71 -6.07 2.03
CA THR A 182 -3.56 -5.63 0.92
C THR A 182 -5.03 -5.65 1.31
N LYS A 183 -5.87 -4.97 0.52
CA LYS A 183 -7.32 -5.17 0.59
C LYS A 183 -7.78 -6.31 -0.32
N SER A 184 -8.96 -6.85 -0.07
CA SER A 184 -9.65 -7.83 -0.90
C SER A 184 -11.16 -7.68 -0.69
N ASP A 185 -11.94 -7.98 -1.72
CA ASP A 185 -13.40 -8.10 -1.68
C ASP A 185 -13.88 -9.45 -1.11
N GLU A 186 -12.96 -10.39 -0.85
CA GLU A 186 -13.20 -11.66 -0.19
C GLU A 186 -13.01 -11.56 1.33
N GLN A 187 -13.33 -12.65 2.04
CA GLN A 187 -13.05 -12.78 3.47
C GLN A 187 -11.56 -12.57 3.77
N TRP A 188 -11.29 -11.92 4.91
CA TRP A 188 -9.92 -11.65 5.31
C TRP A 188 -9.14 -12.96 5.42
N SER A 189 -7.89 -12.95 4.96
CA SER A 189 -7.10 -14.17 4.84
C SER A 189 -5.62 -13.92 5.04
N ILE A 190 -4.90 -14.98 5.45
CA ILE A 190 -3.45 -14.96 5.58
C ILE A 190 -2.87 -16.01 4.64
N LYS A 191 -2.06 -15.55 3.69
CA LYS A 191 -1.27 -16.41 2.83
C LYS A 191 0.16 -16.49 3.37
N GLN A 192 0.43 -17.60 4.04
CA GLN A 192 1.78 -18.00 4.44
C GLN A 192 2.62 -18.29 3.21
N GLN A 193 3.93 -18.00 3.28
CA GLN A 193 4.88 -18.25 2.19
C GLN A 193 4.45 -17.61 0.86
N TYR A 194 4.03 -16.35 0.89
CA TYR A 194 3.57 -15.64 -0.29
C TYR A 194 4.69 -15.59 -1.34
N LEU A 195 4.32 -15.83 -2.61
CA LEU A 195 5.25 -16.00 -3.74
C LEU A 195 6.36 -17.04 -3.48
N GLY A 196 6.07 -18.06 -2.67
CA GLY A 196 7.02 -19.14 -2.35
C GLY A 196 8.09 -18.75 -1.33
N ASN A 197 8.09 -17.52 -0.81
CA ASN A 197 9.10 -17.07 0.16
C ASN A 197 8.63 -17.28 1.60
N LYS A 198 9.32 -18.14 2.35
CA LYS A 198 8.98 -18.51 3.75
C LYS A 198 8.98 -17.35 4.75
N LYS A 199 9.58 -16.22 4.40
CA LYS A 199 9.69 -15.03 5.26
C LYS A 199 8.73 -13.91 4.85
N LEU A 200 7.96 -14.12 3.77
CA LEU A 200 6.96 -13.20 3.28
C LEU A 200 5.56 -13.77 3.54
N MET A 201 4.76 -13.06 4.32
CA MET A 201 3.35 -13.34 4.53
C MET A 201 2.52 -12.26 3.87
N ARG A 202 1.44 -12.64 3.19
CA ARG A 202 0.42 -11.69 2.72
C ARG A 202 -0.80 -11.77 3.62
N ILE A 203 -1.32 -10.61 4.00
CA ILE A 203 -2.55 -10.45 4.78
C ILE A 203 -3.53 -9.69 3.89
N ASN A 204 -4.64 -10.32 3.55
CA ASN A 204 -5.76 -9.68 2.86
C ASN A 204 -6.77 -9.21 3.89
N ILE A 205 -7.08 -7.92 3.88
CA ILE A 205 -8.11 -7.31 4.70
C ILE A 205 -9.40 -7.29 3.88
N GLU A 206 -10.49 -7.77 4.48
CA GLU A 206 -11.81 -7.76 3.85
C GLU A 206 -12.35 -6.34 3.73
N GLU A 207 -12.74 -5.95 2.52
CA GLU A 207 -13.46 -4.71 2.21
C GLU A 207 -14.93 -4.88 2.62
N SER A 208 -15.26 -4.53 3.87
CA SER A 208 -16.63 -4.67 4.39
C SER A 208 -16.97 -3.61 5.44
N LEU A 209 -18.20 -3.70 5.98
CA LEU A 209 -18.65 -2.93 7.14
C LEU A 209 -18.03 -3.41 8.47
N LEU A 210 -17.14 -4.42 8.43
CA LEU A 210 -16.39 -4.87 9.60
C LEU A 210 -15.49 -3.75 10.14
N PRO A 211 -15.10 -3.78 11.43
CA PRO A 211 -14.11 -2.84 11.94
C PRO A 211 -12.79 -2.95 11.13
N PRO A 212 -11.91 -1.94 11.26
CA PRO A 212 -10.53 -2.06 10.79
C PRO A 212 -9.86 -3.35 11.29
N MET A 213 -8.91 -3.90 10.53
CA MET A 213 -8.06 -4.99 10.99
C MET A 213 -7.14 -4.50 12.12
N GLN A 214 -7.17 -5.17 13.28
CA GLN A 214 -6.17 -4.99 14.33
C GLN A 214 -4.98 -5.92 14.07
N ILE A 215 -3.78 -5.33 13.99
CA ILE A 215 -2.53 -6.06 13.86
C ILE A 215 -1.68 -5.79 15.10
N VAL A 216 -1.28 -6.86 15.79
CA VAL A 216 -0.35 -6.78 16.93
C VAL A 216 0.95 -7.47 16.56
N ILE A 217 2.04 -6.72 16.68
CA ILE A 217 3.41 -7.18 16.45
C ILE A 217 4.16 -7.08 17.78
N ASP A 218 4.38 -8.22 18.44
CA ASP A 218 5.22 -8.30 19.64
C ASP A 218 6.56 -8.95 19.28
N THR A 219 7.57 -8.11 19.08
CA THR A 219 8.91 -8.55 18.73
C THR A 219 9.67 -9.18 19.90
N LYS A 220 9.21 -9.03 21.15
CA LYS A 220 9.83 -9.67 22.32
C LYS A 220 9.37 -11.11 22.49
N GLN A 221 8.12 -11.39 22.12
CA GLN A 221 7.50 -12.71 22.21
C GLN A 221 7.46 -13.44 20.85
N ASP A 222 8.00 -12.84 19.80
CA ASP A 222 7.91 -13.32 18.41
C ASP A 222 6.45 -13.67 18.02
N LYS A 223 5.53 -12.78 18.39
CA LYS A 223 4.09 -13.01 18.27
C LYS A 223 3.45 -12.03 17.31
N LEU A 224 2.74 -12.56 16.33
CA LEU A 224 1.88 -11.82 15.42
C LEU A 224 0.42 -12.21 15.66
N ARG A 225 -0.46 -11.22 15.76
CA ARG A 225 -1.91 -11.45 15.85
C ARG A 225 -2.64 -10.52 14.89
N PHE A 226 -3.62 -11.09 14.20
CA PHE A 226 -4.49 -10.41 13.24
C PHE A 226 -5.94 -10.68 13.66
N ASP A 227 -6.77 -9.65 13.71
CA ASP A 227 -8.16 -9.73 14.15
C ASP A 227 -8.98 -8.63 13.48
N GLN A 228 -9.95 -8.99 12.64
CA GLN A 228 -10.90 -8.06 12.02
C GLN A 228 -12.32 -8.18 12.60
N GLU A 229 -12.52 -9.00 13.64
CA GLU A 229 -13.88 -9.39 14.06
C GLU A 229 -14.20 -9.08 15.53
N ASN A 230 -13.20 -9.12 16.42
CA ASN A 230 -13.45 -9.24 17.85
C ASN A 230 -12.78 -8.17 18.70
N TRP A 231 -11.72 -7.51 18.22
CA TRP A 231 -10.91 -6.60 19.04
C TRP A 231 -11.65 -5.35 19.57
N TYR A 232 -12.76 -4.94 18.95
CA TYR A 232 -13.53 -3.75 19.32
C TYR A 232 -14.73 -4.06 20.23
N LYS A 233 -14.99 -5.35 20.51
CA LYS A 233 -16.11 -5.81 21.36
C LYS A 233 -15.73 -5.91 22.85
N ALA A 234 -14.50 -5.51 23.20
CA ALA A 234 -13.91 -5.66 24.53
C ALA A 234 -14.00 -4.35 25.35
#